data_AF-A0AAW2PZ78-F1
#
_entry.id   AF-A0AAW2PZ78-F1
#
_cell.length_a   1.000
_cell.length_b   1.000
_cell.length_c   1.000
_cell.angle_alpha   90.00
_cell.angle_beta   90.00
_cell.angle_gamma   90.00
#
_symmetry.space_group_name_H-M   'P 1'
#
loop_
_entity.id
_entity.type
_entity.pdbx_description
1 polymer ?
#
loop_
_entity_poly.entity_id
_entity_poly.type
_entity_poly.pdbx_seq_one_letter_code
_entity_poly.pdbx_strand_id
1 'polypeptide(L)'
;MGMEVVKLDLSLSSKDCEDCVVASRIHEPGCIGGEPFFVPNDPATDEDDGFLVTYVHDEITQESKFLVMDAKSPMLQIVNVVKLPRRVPTGFHGLFVSQSHLTEVP
;
A
#
# COMPACT_ATOMS: atom_id res chain seq x y z
N MET A 1 0.96 13.89 -13.61
CA MET A 1 0.66 13.87 -12.17
C MET A 1 1.35 12.66 -11.60
N GLY A 2 2.12 12.80 -10.53
CA GLY A 2 2.67 11.65 -9.81
C GLY A 2 1.55 10.96 -9.04
N MET A 3 1.51 9.64 -9.07
CA MET A 3 0.60 8.85 -8.25
C MET A 3 1.20 8.77 -6.84
N GLU A 4 0.39 9.03 -5.83
CA GLU A 4 0.82 9.11 -4.43
C GLU A 4 -0.10 8.27 -3.55
N VAL A 5 0.49 7.64 -2.53
CA VAL A 5 -0.22 7.06 -1.40
C VAL A 5 -0.02 7.95 -0.20
N VAL A 6 -1.11 8.33 0.47
CA VAL A 6 -1.11 9.14 1.69
C VAL A 6 -1.85 8.38 2.78
N LYS A 7 -1.26 8.34 3.98
CA LYS A 7 -1.86 7.77 5.18
C LYS A 7 -2.23 8.90 6.13
N LEU A 8 -3.48 8.90 6.56
CA LEU A 8 -4.02 9.87 7.50
C LEU A 8 -4.30 9.20 8.84
N ASP A 9 -3.91 9.84 9.93
CA ASP A 9 -4.36 9.49 11.28
C ASP A 9 -5.43 10.50 11.70
N LEU A 10 -6.68 10.04 11.72
CA LEU A 10 -7.83 10.89 12.04
C LEU A 10 -7.96 11.17 13.54
N SER A 11 -7.24 10.44 14.40
CA SER A 11 -7.23 10.70 15.85
C SER A 11 -6.52 12.02 16.19
N LEU A 12 -5.65 12.49 15.30
CA LEU A 12 -4.94 13.78 15.40
C LEU A 12 -5.83 14.97 15.03
N SER A 13 -7.02 14.74 14.46
CA SER A 13 -7.96 15.78 14.08
C SER A 13 -8.64 16.39 15.32
N SER A 14 -7.91 17.25 16.05
CA SER A 14 -8.48 18.10 17.09
C SER A 14 -9.00 19.42 16.50
N LYS A 15 -9.65 20.27 17.31
CA LYS A 15 -10.37 21.48 16.84
C LYS A 15 -9.49 22.53 16.13
N ASP A 16 -8.18 22.41 16.25
CA ASP A 16 -7.22 23.21 15.51
C ASP A 16 -6.75 22.39 14.30
N CYS A 17 -6.81 23.00 13.12
CA CYS A 17 -6.52 22.39 11.82
C CYS A 17 -5.05 21.93 11.71
N GLU A 18 -4.68 20.85 12.40
CA GLU A 18 -3.39 20.18 12.28
C GLU A 18 -3.40 19.17 11.13
N ASP A 19 -2.24 19.03 10.48
CA ASP A 19 -2.04 18.08 9.39
C ASP A 19 -2.17 16.64 9.91
N CYS A 20 -3.16 15.91 9.40
CA CYS A 20 -3.41 14.51 9.79
C CYS A 20 -2.56 13.53 8.96
N VAL A 21 -1.74 14.01 8.03
CA VAL A 21 -0.84 13.15 7.23
C VAL A 21 0.28 12.61 8.11
N VAL A 22 0.28 11.30 8.33
CA VAL A 22 1.31 10.59 9.13
C VAL A 22 2.30 9.82 8.26
N ALA A 23 1.93 9.52 7.01
CA ALA A 23 2.87 8.98 6.04
C ALA A 23 2.48 9.33 4.61
N SER A 24 3.47 9.42 3.71
CA SER A 24 3.20 9.46 2.28
C SER A 24 4.31 8.84 1.44
N ARG A 25 3.95 8.45 0.22
CA ARG A 25 4.89 8.00 -0.82
C ARG A 25 4.42 8.43 -2.19
N ILE A 26 5.29 9.17 -2.86
CA ILE A 26 5.17 9.49 -4.29
C ILE A 26 5.92 8.40 -5.08
N HIS A 27 5.29 7.87 -6.11
CA HIS A 27 5.95 6.95 -7.04
C HIS A 27 6.88 7.67 -8.01
N GLU A 28 7.87 6.94 -8.53
CA GLU A 28 8.82 7.47 -9.51
C GLU A 28 8.08 8.01 -10.76
N PRO A 29 8.64 9.03 -11.44
CA PRO A 29 8.02 9.56 -12.65
C PRO A 29 7.75 8.48 -13.71
N GLY A 30 6.53 8.46 -14.25
CA GLY A 30 6.08 7.44 -15.21
C GLY A 30 5.57 6.14 -14.57
N CYS A 31 5.63 6.02 -13.24
CA CYS A 31 5.02 4.90 -12.53
C CYS A 31 3.56 5.20 -12.16
N ILE A 32 2.68 4.24 -12.45
CA ILE A 32 1.26 4.25 -12.11
C ILE A 32 1.00 3.17 -11.06
N GLY A 33 0.60 3.59 -9.85
CA GLY A 33 0.18 2.70 -8.77
C GLY A 33 -1.27 2.22 -8.92
N GLY A 34 -1.60 1.06 -8.36
CA GLY A 34 -2.97 0.62 -8.12
C GLY A 34 -3.47 1.04 -6.75
N GLU A 35 -4.70 0.66 -6.42
CA GLU A 35 -5.23 0.76 -5.06
C GLU A 35 -4.25 0.08 -4.07
N PRO A 36 -3.83 0.75 -2.98
CA PRO A 36 -3.06 0.12 -1.93
C PRO A 36 -3.96 -0.71 -1.00
N PHE A 37 -3.45 -1.86 -0.55
CA PHE A 37 -4.12 -2.77 0.37
C PHE A 37 -3.34 -2.87 1.67
N PHE A 38 -4.04 -2.87 2.80
CA PHE A 38 -3.43 -3.17 4.09
C PHE A 38 -3.42 -4.67 4.35
N VAL A 39 -2.28 -5.18 4.82
CA VAL A 39 -2.05 -6.56 5.23
C VAL A 39 -1.56 -6.55 6.67
N PRO A 40 -2.40 -6.93 7.65
CA PRO A 40 -1.99 -6.92 9.05
C PRO A 40 -0.95 -8.00 9.34
N ASN A 41 -0.08 -7.74 10.33
CA ASN A 41 0.67 -8.80 10.99
C ASN A 41 -0.29 -9.75 11.74
N ASP A 42 0.15 -10.98 11.96
CA ASP A 42 -0.61 -11.97 12.74
C ASP A 42 0.31 -12.60 13.80
N PRO A 43 0.19 -12.21 15.09
CA PRO A 43 -0.74 -11.20 15.63
C PRO A 43 -0.27 -9.76 15.36
N ALA A 44 -1.22 -8.82 15.23
CA ALA A 44 -0.95 -7.38 15.16
C ALA A 44 -0.98 -6.74 16.56
N THR A 45 -0.08 -5.77 16.83
CA THR A 45 -0.05 -5.02 18.10
C THR A 45 -0.87 -3.74 18.07
N ASP A 46 -1.03 -3.12 16.90
CA ASP A 46 -1.70 -1.83 16.68
C ASP A 46 -2.52 -1.88 15.37
N GLU A 47 -3.41 -0.91 15.15
CA GLU A 47 -4.28 -0.86 13.95
C GLU A 47 -3.49 -0.91 12.63
N ASP A 48 -2.34 -0.23 12.58
CA ASP A 48 -1.48 -0.11 11.41
C ASP A 48 -0.26 -1.05 11.45
N ASP A 49 -0.25 -2.02 12.37
CA ASP A 49 0.84 -2.99 12.48
C ASP A 49 0.78 -4.02 11.35
N GLY A 50 1.49 -3.73 10.27
CA GLY A 50 1.53 -4.56 9.09
C GLY A 50 2.13 -3.84 7.89
N PHE A 51 1.63 -4.18 6.70
CA PHE A 51 2.17 -3.71 5.44
C PHE A 51 1.10 -3.05 4.58
N LEU A 52 1.50 -2.02 3.84
CA LEU A 52 0.77 -1.58 2.65
C LEU A 52 1.37 -2.22 1.42
N VAL A 53 0.53 -2.82 0.59
CA VAL A 53 0.95 -3.45 -0.66
C VAL A 53 0.22 -2.85 -1.85
N THR A 54 0.88 -2.75 -2.99
CA THR A 54 0.25 -2.22 -4.22
C THR A 54 0.96 -2.73 -5.47
N TYR A 55 0.23 -2.78 -6.58
CA TYR A 55 0.80 -2.98 -7.90
C TYR A 55 1.27 -1.65 -8.47
N VAL A 56 2.46 -1.62 -9.05
CA VAL A 56 2.98 -0.44 -9.76
C VAL A 56 3.39 -0.86 -11.17
N HIS A 57 2.94 -0.09 -12.16
CA HIS A 57 3.35 -0.23 -13.54
C HIS A 57 4.20 0.96 -13.96
N ASP A 58 5.42 0.71 -14.41
CA ASP A 58 6.31 1.71 -14.97
C ASP A 58 6.05 1.80 -16.48
N GLU A 59 5.49 2.93 -16.94
CA GLU A 59 5.17 3.15 -18.34
C GLU A 59 6.42 3.37 -19.22
N ILE A 60 7.57 3.72 -18.63
CA ILE A 60 8.82 3.93 -19.35
C ILE A 60 9.49 2.59 -19.63
N THR A 61 9.63 1.75 -18.61
CA THR A 61 10.28 0.43 -18.75
C THR A 61 9.30 -0.67 -19.18
N GLN A 62 7.99 -0.39 -19.15
CA GLN A 62 6.90 -1.34 -19.38
C GLN A 62 6.87 -2.50 -18.36
N GLU A 63 7.57 -2.36 -17.23
CA GLU A 63 7.59 -3.37 -16.18
C GLU A 63 6.42 -3.20 -15.19
N SER A 64 6.00 -4.29 -14.57
CA SER A 64 5.09 -4.26 -13.43
C SER A 64 5.76 -4.86 -12.21
N LYS A 65 5.51 -4.26 -11.05
CA LYS A 65 6.07 -4.63 -9.75
C LYS A 65 4.93 -4.72 -8.74
N PHE A 66 5.09 -5.60 -7.76
CA PHE A 66 4.28 -5.61 -6.55
C PHE A 66 5.15 -5.12 -5.40
N LEU A 67 4.75 -4.00 -4.81
CA LEU A 67 5.48 -3.35 -3.72
C LEU A 67 4.93 -3.83 -2.39
N VAL A 68 5.82 -4.05 -1.43
CA VAL A 68 5.50 -4.27 -0.02
C VAL A 68 6.17 -3.16 0.78
N MET A 69 5.38 -2.42 1.53
CA MET A 69 5.81 -1.24 2.28
C MET A 69 5.44 -1.40 3.76
N ASP A 70 6.35 -1.00 4.64
CA ASP A 70 6.07 -0.91 6.07
C ASP A 70 5.02 0.18 6.33
N ALA A 71 3.88 -0.20 6.91
CA ALA A 71 2.75 0.71 7.15
C ALA A 71 3.00 1.68 8.31
N LYS A 72 3.96 1.40 9.20
CA LYS A 72 4.35 2.29 10.32
C LYS A 72 5.42 3.30 9.93
N SER A 73 6.10 3.09 8.80
CA SER A 73 7.09 4.02 8.31
C SER A 73 6.44 5.33 7.81
N PRO A 74 6.86 6.52 8.27
CA PRO A 74 6.38 7.82 7.75
C PRO A 74 6.62 8.02 6.24
N MET A 75 7.58 7.30 5.65
CA MET A 75 7.87 7.34 4.21
C MET A 75 7.31 6.13 3.44
N LEU A 76 6.45 5.32 4.09
CA LEU A 76 5.98 4.02 3.59
C LEU A 76 7.13 3.22 2.96
N GLN A 77 8.20 2.97 3.73
CA GLN A 77 9.44 2.40 3.23
C GLN A 77 9.17 1.08 2.53
N ILE A 78 9.64 0.95 1.28
CA ILE A 78 9.57 -0.31 0.53
C ILE A 78 10.52 -1.30 1.20
N VAL A 79 9.96 -2.34 1.79
CA VAL A 79 10.71 -3.44 2.41
C VAL A 79 10.93 -4.59 1.44
N ASN A 80 10.09 -4.71 0.41
CA ASN A 80 10.29 -5.70 -0.66
C ASN A 80 9.66 -5.26 -1.99
N VAL A 81 10.21 -5.77 -3.08
CA VAL A 81 9.71 -5.56 -4.45
C VAL A 81 9.70 -6.89 -5.18
N VAL A 82 8.52 -7.32 -5.61
CA VAL A 82 8.37 -8.49 -6.48
C VAL A 82 8.22 -8.01 -7.92
N LYS A 83 9.18 -8.34 -8.77
CA LYS A 83 9.06 -8.12 -10.22
C LYS A 83 8.05 -9.10 -10.81
N LEU A 84 7.07 -8.59 -11.54
CA LEU A 84 6.04 -9.41 -12.16
C LEU A 84 6.46 -9.83 -13.57
N PRO A 85 6.14 -11.06 -14.00
CA PRO A 85 6.52 -11.56 -15.32
C PRO A 85 5.71 -10.94 -16.46
N ARG A 86 4.61 -10.24 -16.13
CA ARG A 86 3.70 -9.59 -17.08
C ARG A 86 3.05 -8.37 -16.45
N ARG A 87 2.50 -7.51 -17.32
CA ARG A 87 1.74 -6.33 -16.92
C ARG A 87 0.49 -6.72 -16.12
N VAL A 88 0.30 -6.07 -14.98
CA VAL A 88 -0.99 -6.02 -14.28
C VAL A 88 -1.73 -4.79 -14.77
N PRO A 89 -2.88 -4.92 -15.45
CA PRO A 89 -3.65 -3.77 -15.88
C PRO A 89 -4.11 -2.93 -14.69
N THR A 90 -4.35 -1.63 -14.94
CA THR A 90 -4.97 -0.74 -13.96
C THR A 90 -6.32 -1.34 -13.54
N GLY A 91 -6.35 -1.86 -12.32
CA GLY A 91 -7.53 -2.47 -11.71
C GLY A 91 -8.43 -1.43 -11.04
N PHE A 92 -9.53 -1.90 -10.47
CA PHE A 92 -10.40 -1.11 -9.60
C PHE A 92 -10.07 -1.42 -8.14
N HIS A 93 -10.65 -2.50 -7.62
CA HIS A 93 -10.52 -2.89 -6.23
C HIS A 93 -9.89 -4.27 -6.07
N GLY A 94 -9.38 -4.53 -4.87
CA GLY A 94 -8.86 -5.82 -4.44
C GLY A 94 -9.10 -6.07 -2.96
N LEU A 95 -8.81 -7.31 -2.53
CA LEU A 95 -8.95 -7.75 -1.15
C LEU A 95 -7.78 -8.68 -0.81
N PHE A 96 -7.18 -8.47 0.35
CA PHE A 96 -6.29 -9.46 0.95
C PHE A 96 -7.11 -10.49 1.74
N VAL A 97 -6.84 -11.77 1.51
CA VAL A 97 -7.44 -12.87 2.29
C VAL A 97 -6.29 -13.70 2.83
N SER A 98 -6.22 -13.83 4.16
CA SER A 98 -5.21 -14.66 4.81
C SER A 98 -5.46 -16.14 4.53
N GLN A 99 -4.42 -16.96 4.72
CA GLN A 99 -4.55 -18.40 4.58
C GLN A 99 -5.62 -18.98 5.52
N SER A 100 -5.70 -18.50 6.76
CA SER A 100 -6.71 -18.91 7.73
C SER A 100 -8.13 -18.67 7.22
N HIS A 101 -8.42 -17.44 6.75
CA HIS A 101 -9.73 -17.09 6.19
C HIS A 101 -10.06 -17.84 4.89
N LEU A 102 -9.06 -18.20 4.06
CA LEU A 102 -9.29 -19.01 2.86
C LEU A 102 -9.65 -20.47 3.19
N THR A 103 -9.15 -21.00 4.30
CA THR A 103 -9.37 -22.39 4.71
C THR A 103 -10.58 -22.58 5.62
N GLU A 104 -11.21 -21.50 6.08
CA GLU A 104 -12.53 -21.53 6.71
C GLU A 104 -13.59 -21.87 5.67
N VAL A 105 -13.75 -23.17 5.38
CA VAL A 105 -14.92 -23.69 4.69
C VAL A 105 -16.07 -23.74 5.72
N PRO A 106 -17.25 -23.14 5.45
CA PRO A 106 -18.41 -23.31 6.33
C PRO A 106 -18.84 -24.78 6.49
#